data_AF-A0A7C9EG39-F1
#
_entry.id   AF-A0A7C9EG39-F1
#
_cell.length_a   1.000
_cell.length_b   1.000
_cell.length_c   1.000
_cell.angle_alpha   90.00
_cell.angle_beta   90.00
_cell.angle_gamma   90.00
#
_symmetry.space_group_name_H-M   'P 1'
#
loop_
_entity.id
_entity.type
_entity.pdbx_description
1 polymer ?
#
loop_
_entity_poly.entity_id
_entity_poly.type
_entity_poly.pdbx_seq_one_letter_code
_entity_poly.pdbx_strand_id
1 'polypeptide(L)'
;DVFPEVHLNFAGGALMVLKPKDYLLEQNSIAGAAVWCIGFQKSDEQGMTILGDIVLKDKAVVYDLANQRVGWVNYDCSQPVNVSVSTGSNSKTSVQLRNSSPWTRMPYVTTLIGAVLTFAYSV
;
A
#
# COMPACT_ATOMS: atom_id res chain seq x y z
N ASP A 1 -19.34 -10.29 16.83
CA ASP A 1 -17.98 -10.47 16.32
C ASP A 1 -17.33 -9.14 16.00
N VAL A 2 -16.10 -8.97 16.45
CA VAL A 2 -15.23 -7.83 16.10
C VAL A 2 -14.09 -8.41 15.28
N PHE A 3 -13.87 -7.84 14.10
CA PHE A 3 -12.77 -8.20 13.22
C PHE A 3 -11.41 -7.89 13.90
N PRO A 4 -10.44 -8.82 13.87
CA PRO A 4 -9.19 -8.66 14.61
C PRO A 4 -8.21 -7.71 13.93
N GLU A 5 -7.10 -7.39 14.62
CA GLU A 5 -5.93 -6.84 13.93
C GLU A 5 -5.19 -7.97 13.19
N VAL A 6 -4.65 -7.64 12.01
CA VAL A 6 -3.83 -8.55 11.22
C VAL A 6 -2.39 -8.06 11.23
N HIS A 7 -1.46 -8.97 11.54
CA HIS A 7 -0.04 -8.67 11.66
C HIS A 7 0.73 -9.30 10.49
N LEU A 8 1.31 -8.47 9.64
CA LEU A 8 2.24 -8.91 8.60
C LEU A 8 3.67 -8.72 9.12
N ASN A 9 4.38 -9.83 9.31
CA ASN A 9 5.75 -9.85 9.80
C ASN A 9 6.73 -9.87 8.61
N PHE A 10 7.70 -8.97 8.63
CA PHE A 10 8.73 -8.85 7.62
C PHE A 10 10.12 -9.13 8.21
N ALA A 11 11.09 -9.34 7.32
CA ALA A 11 12.48 -9.51 7.70
C ALA A 11 12.99 -8.33 8.57
N GLY A 12 13.95 -8.62 9.45
CA GLY A 12 14.51 -7.62 10.37
C GLY A 12 13.57 -7.25 11.53
N GLY A 13 12.50 -8.00 11.76
CA GLY A 13 11.54 -7.75 12.84
C GLY A 13 10.55 -6.61 12.55
N ALA A 14 10.51 -6.13 11.31
CA ALA A 14 9.54 -5.11 10.91
C ALA A 14 8.11 -5.69 10.92
N LEU A 15 7.19 -4.96 11.54
CA LEU A 15 5.79 -5.37 11.70
C LEU A 15 4.87 -4.34 11.05
N MET A 16 4.00 -4.81 10.14
CA MET A 16 2.90 -4.02 9.63
C MET A 16 1.61 -4.49 10.30
N VAL A 17 0.97 -3.57 11.04
CA VAL A 17 -0.31 -3.81 11.70
C VAL A 17 -1.43 -3.26 10.81
N LEU A 18 -2.40 -4.10 10.51
CA LEU A 18 -3.60 -3.79 9.73
C LEU A 18 -4.83 -3.83 10.64
N LYS A 19 -5.57 -2.73 10.67
CA LYS A 19 -6.87 -2.64 11.33
C LYS A 19 -7.96 -3.21 10.41
N PRO A 20 -9.17 -3.51 10.92
CA PRO A 20 -10.29 -3.97 10.09
C PRO A 20 -10.53 -3.14 8.82
N LYS A 21 -10.44 -1.81 8.91
CA LYS A 21 -10.60 -0.90 7.76
C LYS A 21 -9.52 -1.04 6.67
N ASP A 22 -8.39 -1.66 6.99
CA ASP A 22 -7.21 -1.81 6.12
C ASP A 22 -7.24 -3.16 5.36
N TYR A 23 -8.23 -4.02 5.63
CA TYR A 23 -8.40 -5.29 4.92
C TYR A 23 -9.87 -5.66 4.64
N LEU A 24 -10.84 -4.89 5.13
CA LEU A 24 -12.25 -5.07 4.82
C LEU A 24 -12.68 -4.16 3.68
N LEU A 25 -13.38 -4.74 2.71
CA LEU A 25 -14.04 -4.05 1.61
C LEU A 25 -15.53 -4.00 1.91
N GLU A 26 -16.11 -2.80 1.87
CA GLU A 26 -17.56 -2.62 1.88
C GLU A 26 -18.12 -3.03 0.52
N GLN A 27 -19.03 -4.00 0.50
CA GLN A 27 -19.82 -4.35 -0.67
C GLN A 27 -21.18 -3.66 -0.64
N ASN A 28 -21.84 -3.63 -1.79
CA ASN A 28 -23.20 -3.11 -1.91
C ASN A 28 -24.11 -3.72 -0.84
N SER A 29 -24.94 -2.88 -0.23
CA SER A 29 -25.84 -3.32 0.83
C SER A 29 -26.78 -4.42 0.32
N ILE A 30 -26.82 -5.56 1.00
CA ILE A 30 -27.81 -6.61 0.73
C ILE A 30 -28.96 -6.38 1.71
N ALA A 31 -30.16 -6.16 1.18
CA ALA A 31 -31.37 -5.91 1.98
C ALA A 31 -31.25 -4.76 3.00
N GLY A 32 -30.47 -3.72 2.67
CA GLY A 32 -30.29 -2.53 3.53
C GLY A 32 -29.24 -2.67 4.64
N ALA A 33 -28.55 -3.80 4.73
CA ALA A 33 -27.42 -3.99 5.64
C ALA A 33 -26.08 -3.84 4.90
N ALA A 34 -25.12 -3.12 5.50
CA ALA A 34 -23.76 -3.05 5.00
C ALA A 34 -23.10 -4.44 5.08
N VAL A 35 -22.49 -4.87 3.97
CA VAL A 35 -21.78 -6.16 3.89
C VAL A 35 -20.30 -5.87 3.81
N TRP A 36 -19.51 -6.51 4.68
CA TRP A 36 -18.06 -6.38 4.71
C TRP A 36 -17.42 -7.69 4.28
N CYS A 37 -16.47 -7.62 3.35
CA CYS A 37 -15.73 -8.77 2.86
C CYS A 37 -14.24 -8.62 3.14
N ILE A 38 -13.57 -9.73 3.43
CA ILE A 38 -12.11 -9.76 3.54
C ILE A 38 -11.52 -9.54 2.14
N GLY A 39 -10.66 -8.53 2.02
CA GLY A 39 -10.01 -8.13 0.77
C GLY A 39 -8.79 -9.00 0.41
N PHE A 40 -8.40 -9.96 1.27
CA PHE A 40 -7.36 -10.92 0.95
C PHE A 40 -7.87 -11.98 -0.02
N GLN A 41 -7.15 -12.13 -1.13
CA GLN A 41 -7.41 -13.15 -2.13
C GLN A 41 -6.26 -14.14 -2.13
N LYS A 42 -6.59 -15.43 -2.28
CA LYS A 42 -5.60 -16.47 -2.44
C LYS A 42 -4.89 -16.28 -3.77
N SER A 43 -3.57 -16.32 -3.79
CA SER A 43 -2.79 -16.39 -5.03
C SER A 43 -2.79 -17.83 -5.56
N ASP A 44 -2.96 -17.98 -6.86
CA ASP A 44 -2.76 -19.27 -7.55
C ASP A 44 -1.27 -19.60 -7.68
N GLU A 45 -0.42 -18.57 -7.68
CA GLU A 45 1.03 -18.70 -7.67
C GLU A 45 1.55 -18.91 -6.24
N GLN A 46 2.23 -20.03 -6.05
CA GLN A 46 2.80 -20.43 -4.77
C GLN A 46 4.02 -19.56 -4.46
N GLY A 47 4.12 -19.10 -3.20
CA GLY A 47 5.28 -18.36 -2.71
C GLY A 47 5.30 -16.87 -3.05
N MET A 48 4.25 -16.33 -3.67
CA MET A 48 4.10 -14.90 -3.90
C MET A 48 2.91 -14.33 -3.12
N THR A 49 3.09 -13.14 -2.58
CA THR A 49 2.04 -12.38 -1.90
C THR A 49 2.05 -10.97 -2.45
N ILE A 50 0.92 -10.54 -3.00
CA ILE A 50 0.77 -9.20 -3.57
C ILE A 50 0.09 -8.31 -2.53
N LEU A 51 0.78 -7.28 -2.08
CA LEU A 51 0.22 -6.26 -1.21
C LEU A 51 -0.34 -5.12 -2.07
N GLY A 52 -1.65 -5.18 -2.30
CA GLY A 52 -2.37 -4.20 -3.13
C GLY A 52 -2.67 -2.89 -2.41
N ASP A 53 -3.40 -2.05 -3.12
CA ASP A 53 -3.85 -0.73 -2.69
C ASP A 53 -4.55 -0.72 -1.32
N ILE A 54 -5.38 -1.71 -1.01
CA ILE A 54 -6.08 -1.81 0.27
C ILE A 54 -5.13 -1.85 1.48
N VAL A 55 -4.04 -2.60 1.36
CA VAL A 55 -3.02 -2.75 2.41
C VAL A 55 -2.10 -1.52 2.46
N LEU A 56 -1.85 -0.91 1.30
CA LEU A 56 -0.94 0.24 1.17
C LEU A 56 -1.64 1.58 1.44
N LYS A 57 -2.97 1.60 1.53
CA LYS A 57 -3.74 2.79 1.88
C LYS A 57 -3.32 3.35 3.25
N ASP A 58 -3.28 4.67 3.35
CA ASP A 58 -2.85 5.41 4.55
C ASP A 58 -1.41 5.04 4.98
N LYS A 59 -0.55 4.61 4.04
CA LYS A 59 0.87 4.36 4.28
C LYS A 59 1.73 5.12 3.28
N ALA A 60 2.74 5.82 3.78
CA ALA A 60 3.82 6.33 2.94
C ALA A 60 4.85 5.20 2.77
N VAL A 61 5.07 4.78 1.53
CA VAL A 61 6.01 3.70 1.17
C VAL A 61 7.26 4.33 0.58
N VAL A 62 8.43 3.92 1.08
CA VAL A 62 9.74 4.39 0.64
C VAL A 62 10.48 3.23 -0.03
N TYR A 63 10.89 3.46 -1.27
CA TYR A 63 11.76 2.55 -2.02
C TYR A 63 13.18 3.10 -1.97
N ASP A 64 14.01 2.54 -1.10
CA ASP A 64 15.42 2.87 -1.02
C ASP A 64 16.19 1.96 -1.99
N LEU A 65 16.25 2.38 -3.25
CA LEU A 65 16.87 1.62 -4.34
C LEU A 65 18.37 1.42 -4.12
N ALA A 66 19.05 2.40 -3.51
CA ALA A 66 20.48 2.34 -3.24
C ALA A 66 20.83 1.24 -2.24
N ASN A 67 19.98 1.04 -1.22
CA ASN A 67 20.16 0.00 -0.20
C ASN A 67 19.25 -1.22 -0.42
N GLN A 68 18.59 -1.32 -1.57
CA GLN A 68 17.69 -2.42 -1.95
C GLN A 68 16.68 -2.80 -0.86
N ARG A 69 16.05 -1.80 -0.23
CA ARG A 69 15.08 -2.02 0.85
C ARG A 69 13.82 -1.21 0.65
N VAL A 70 12.75 -1.70 1.26
CA VAL A 70 11.45 -1.03 1.32
C VAL A 70 11.15 -0.68 2.77
N GLY A 71 10.58 0.51 2.99
CA GLY A 71 10.07 0.95 4.27
C GLY A 71 8.66 1.49 4.13
N TRP A 72 7.91 1.49 5.22
CA TRP A 72 6.58 2.09 5.29
C TRP A 72 6.36 2.77 6.63
N VAL A 73 5.48 3.77 6.63
CA VAL A 73 4.97 4.40 7.85
C VAL A 73 3.51 4.76 7.63
N ASN A 74 2.69 4.70 8.68
CA ASN A 74 1.32 5.18 8.59
C ASN A 74 1.34 6.69 8.28
N TYR A 75 0.53 7.11 7.32
CA TYR A 75 0.49 8.47 6.82
C TYR A 75 -0.95 8.93 6.65
N ASP A 76 -1.24 10.14 7.12
CA ASP A 76 -2.52 10.79 6.88
C ASP A 76 -2.49 11.43 5.49
N CYS A 77 -3.15 10.80 4.51
CA CYS A 77 -3.23 11.27 3.13
C CYS A 77 -3.96 12.63 2.98
N SER A 78 -4.55 13.19 4.04
CA SER A 78 -5.05 14.57 4.03
C SER A 78 -3.92 15.61 4.23
N GLN A 79 -2.75 15.17 4.71
CA GLN A 79 -1.57 16.01 4.92
C GLN A 79 -0.71 16.09 3.65
N PRO A 80 -0.06 17.25 3.38
CA PRO A 80 0.89 17.39 2.28
C PRO A 80 2.19 16.63 2.56
N VAL A 81 2.68 15.90 1.55
CA VAL A 81 3.99 15.24 1.62
C VAL A 81 5.07 16.27 1.27
N ASN A 82 5.85 16.67 2.27
CA ASN A 82 6.98 17.58 2.09
C ASN A 82 8.25 16.78 1.81
N VAL A 83 8.66 16.74 0.54
CA VAL A 83 9.94 16.11 0.13
C VAL A 83 11.02 17.18 0.02
N SER A 84 12.11 17.03 0.76
CA SER A 84 13.33 17.81 0.56
C SER A 84 14.39 16.95 -0.10
N VAL A 85 14.87 17.36 -1.26
CA VAL A 85 16.00 16.71 -1.92
C VAL A 85 17.29 17.38 -1.46
N SER A 86 18.22 16.62 -0.88
CA SER A 86 19.60 17.07 -0.67
C SER A 86 20.46 16.53 -1.80
N THR A 87 20.49 17.24 -2.93
CA THR A 87 21.59 17.04 -3.90
C THR A 87 22.86 17.57 -3.26
N GLY A 88 24.02 16.95 -3.49
CA GLY A 88 25.32 17.34 -2.91
C GLY A 88 25.83 18.76 -3.25
N SER A 89 24.99 19.60 -3.85
CA SER A 89 25.16 21.04 -4.02
C SER A 89 23.95 21.72 -3.38
N ASN A 90 24.16 22.74 -2.56
CA ASN A 90 23.24 23.39 -1.59
C ASN A 90 21.90 23.93 -2.14
N SER A 91 21.11 23.15 -2.86
CA SER A 91 19.80 23.51 -3.39
C SER A 91 18.72 22.59 -2.80
N LYS A 92 17.93 23.13 -1.86
CA LYS A 92 16.75 22.47 -1.31
C LYS A 92 15.57 22.73 -2.25
N THR A 93 15.22 21.76 -3.08
CA THR A 93 13.98 21.79 -3.88
C THR A 93 12.88 21.03 -3.14
N SER A 94 11.79 21.72 -2.82
CA SER A 94 10.57 21.10 -2.30
C SER A 94 9.66 20.71 -3.45
N VAL A 95 9.42 19.41 -3.63
CA VAL A 95 8.44 18.91 -4.61
C VAL A 95 7.14 18.63 -3.86
N GLN A 96 6.08 19.35 -4.22
CA GLN A 96 4.73 19.12 -3.68
C GLN A 96 4.04 18.06 -4.56
N LEU A 97 3.80 16.88 -3.99
CA LEU A 97 3.00 15.85 -4.64
C LEU A 97 1.52 16.22 -4.47
N ARG A 98 0.82 16.50 -5.58
CA ARG A 98 -0.64 16.72 -5.55
C ARG A 98 -1.33 15.41 -5.22
N ASN A 99 -2.25 15.43 -4.24
CA ASN A 99 -3.13 14.31 -3.94
C ASN A 99 -3.81 13.82 -5.22
N SER A 100 -3.62 12.55 -5.55
CA SER A 100 -4.53 11.85 -6.44
C SER A 100 -5.90 11.84 -5.80
N SER A 101 -6.93 12.16 -6.59
CA SER A 101 -8.33 12.17 -6.17
C SER A 101 -8.70 10.89 -5.40
N PRO A 102 -9.65 10.94 -4.44
CA PRO A 102 -10.17 9.73 -3.82
C PRO A 102 -10.71 8.79 -4.91
N TRP A 103 -10.18 7.57 -4.98
CA TRP A 103 -10.63 6.52 -5.90
C TRP A 103 -12.01 5.93 -5.51
N THR A 104 -12.89 6.73 -4.89
CA THR A 104 -14.20 6.28 -4.37
C THR A 104 -15.29 6.24 -5.45
N ARG A 105 -14.96 6.42 -6.73
CA ARG A 105 -15.91 6.26 -7.85
C ARG A 105 -15.24 5.62 -9.06
N MET A 106 -14.98 4.32 -9.01
CA MET A 106 -14.80 3.54 -10.24
C MET A 106 -15.34 2.12 -10.05
N PRO A 107 -16.50 1.77 -10.64
CA PRO A 107 -17.00 0.40 -10.55
C PRO A 107 -16.23 -0.57 -11.44
N TYR A 108 -15.46 -0.10 -12.43
CA TYR A 108 -14.66 -0.98 -13.31
C TYR A 108 -13.48 -0.19 -13.89
N VAL A 109 -12.24 -0.45 -13.45
CA VAL A 109 -11.03 -0.04 -14.19
C VAL A 109 -10.08 -1.22 -14.25
N THR A 110 -10.13 -1.93 -15.37
CA THR A 110 -9.06 -2.79 -15.85
C THR A 110 -7.85 -1.90 -16.12
N THR A 111 -6.78 -2.01 -15.32
CA THR A 111 -5.47 -1.47 -15.69
C THR A 111 -4.40 -2.48 -15.27
N LEU A 112 -3.96 -3.28 -16.25
CA LEU A 112 -2.71 -4.02 -16.22
C LEU A 112 -1.56 -3.02 -16.22
N ILE A 113 -0.91 -2.80 -15.07
CA ILE A 113 0.53 -2.48 -15.00
C ILE A 113 1.08 -3.13 -13.72
N GLY A 114 1.37 -4.42 -13.78
CA GLY A 114 2.32 -5.05 -12.87
C GLY A 114 3.69 -4.99 -13.51
N ALA A 115 4.54 -4.06 -13.06
CA ALA A 115 5.97 -4.19 -13.30
C ALA A 115 6.45 -5.35 -12.40
N VAL A 116 6.50 -6.55 -12.97
CA VAL A 116 7.20 -7.69 -12.37
C VAL A 116 8.68 -7.29 -12.34
N LEU A 117 9.17 -6.88 -11.17
CA LEU A 117 10.61 -6.76 -10.93
C LEU A 117 11.14 -8.18 -10.71
N THR A 118 11.52 -8.84 -11.79
CA THR A 118 12.27 -10.09 -11.75
C THR A 118 13.68 -9.79 -11.24
N PHE A 119 13.99 -10.16 -10.01
CA PHE A 119 15.37 -10.23 -9.54
C PHE A 119 16.02 -11.46 -10.18
N ALA A 120 16.76 -11.26 -11.27
CA ALA A 120 17.68 -12.26 -11.77
C ALA A 120 18.89 -12.30 -10.82
N TYR A 121 19.00 -13.34 -10.00
CA TYR A 121 20.25 -13.66 -9.33
C TYR A 121 21.13 -14.43 -10.32
N SER A 122 22.32 -13.91 -10.62
CA SER A 122 23.39 -14.69 -11.26
C SER A 122 24.18 -15.39 -10.16
N VAL A 123 24.30 -16.72 -10.28
CA VAL A 123 25.28 -17.53 -9.53
C VAL A 123 26.65 -17.37 -10.18
#